data_AF-A0A7C9AX60-F1
#
_entry.id   AF-A0A7C9AX60-F1
#
_cell.length_a   1.000
_cell.length_b   1.000
_cell.length_c   1.000
_cell.angle_alpha   90.00
_cell.angle_beta   90.00
_cell.angle_gamma   90.00
#
_symmetry.space_group_name_H-M   'P 1'
#
loop_
_entity.id
_entity.type
_entity.pdbx_description
1 polymer ?
#
loop_
_entity_poly.entity_id
_entity_poly.type
_entity_poly.pdbx_seq_one_letter_code
_entity_poly.pdbx_strand_id
1 'polypeptide(L)'
;MMVRPFFSVPFLLPPFPSSRFILNNPTSITRNYAALVNNFTTQRSISISLQSLLSAVSSSSSLSSCQAIHGLVIKSRFINDGFIADRLVSLYVRMGGEVDAQKLFDEIPGRDLASWNSFISGFSRKGNLVLCLHAFTVMRKEFRMVPNEVFNKINKFYEEGRKRGRKEVERSPKEQNGTKRD
;
A
#
# COMPACT_ATOMS: atom_id res chain seq x y z
N MET A 1 -23.38 6.43 -29.09
CA MET A 1 -22.01 6.47 -28.54
C MET A 1 -21.97 5.44 -27.41
N MET A 2 -21.52 4.21 -27.72
CA MET A 2 -21.57 3.07 -26.78
C MET A 2 -20.38 3.12 -25.84
N VAL A 3 -20.65 3.13 -24.53
CA VAL A 3 -19.65 2.85 -23.49
C VAL A 3 -19.83 1.39 -23.09
N ARG A 4 -18.89 0.53 -23.49
CA ARG A 4 -18.75 -0.81 -22.91
C ARG A 4 -17.77 -0.70 -21.73
N PRO A 5 -18.12 -1.16 -20.51
CA PRO A 5 -17.14 -1.27 -19.45
C PRO A 5 -16.25 -2.48 -19.72
N PHE A 6 -14.95 -2.21 -19.84
CA PHE A 6 -13.88 -3.19 -19.71
C PHE A 6 -13.94 -3.79 -18.30
N PHE A 7 -14.43 -5.02 -18.14
CA PHE A 7 -13.96 -6.01 -17.15
C PHE A 7 -14.62 -7.36 -17.45
N SER A 8 -14.10 -8.03 -18.47
CA SER A 8 -14.17 -9.48 -18.60
C SER A 8 -12.93 -9.91 -19.33
N VAL A 9 -11.83 -9.99 -18.59
CA VAL A 9 -10.73 -10.86 -18.99
C VAL A 9 -11.11 -12.22 -18.42
N PRO A 10 -11.56 -13.20 -19.23
CA PRO A 10 -11.54 -14.56 -18.76
C PRO A 10 -10.07 -14.85 -18.51
N PHE A 11 -9.74 -15.16 -17.26
CA PHE A 11 -8.43 -15.64 -16.87
C PHE A 11 -8.18 -16.94 -17.65
N LEU A 12 -7.67 -16.82 -18.88
CA LEU A 12 -7.35 -17.94 -19.74
C LEU A 12 -6.25 -18.71 -18.99
N LEU A 13 -6.62 -19.87 -18.44
CA LEU A 13 -5.67 -20.96 -18.28
C LEU A 13 -4.85 -21.04 -19.57
N PRO A 14 -3.51 -21.22 -19.50
CA PRO A 14 -2.72 -21.41 -20.70
C PRO A 14 -3.38 -22.52 -21.55
N PRO A 15 -3.50 -22.32 -22.87
CA PRO A 15 -4.23 -23.25 -23.73
C PRO A 15 -3.66 -24.65 -23.54
N PHE A 16 -4.54 -25.64 -23.36
CA PHE A 16 -4.15 -27.05 -23.31
C PHE A 16 -3.26 -27.33 -24.52
N PRO A 17 -2.02 -27.84 -24.35
CA PRO A 17 -1.22 -28.25 -25.50
C PRO A 17 -2.02 -29.29 -26.28
N SER A 18 -2.21 -29.06 -27.58
CA SER A 18 -2.98 -29.93 -28.44
C SER A 18 -2.50 -31.38 -28.29
N SER A 19 -3.41 -32.36 -28.33
CA SER A 19 -3.11 -33.78 -28.01
C SER A 19 -1.88 -34.34 -28.75
N ARG A 20 -1.58 -33.84 -29.95
CA ARG A 20 -0.38 -34.17 -30.74
C ARG A 20 0.95 -33.78 -30.10
N PHE A 21 1.00 -32.72 -29.28
CA PHE A 21 2.22 -32.26 -28.61
C PHE A 21 2.53 -33.07 -27.35
N ILE A 22 1.49 -33.53 -26.64
CA ILE A 22 1.59 -34.38 -25.45
C ILE A 22 2.07 -35.79 -25.82
N LEU A 23 1.62 -36.31 -26.98
CA LEU A 23 1.96 -37.65 -27.47
C LEU A 23 3.46 -37.83 -27.78
N ASN A 24 4.18 -36.78 -28.14
CA ASN A 24 5.58 -36.88 -28.56
C ASN A 24 6.62 -36.65 -27.45
N ASN A 25 6.23 -36.19 -26.24
CA ASN A 25 7.13 -36.00 -25.10
C ASN A 25 6.39 -36.13 -23.74
N PRO A 26 5.84 -37.31 -23.42
CA PRO A 26 4.75 -37.47 -22.46
C PRO A 26 5.13 -37.32 -20.97
N THR A 27 6.40 -37.49 -20.60
CA THR A 27 6.78 -37.59 -19.18
C THR A 27 7.31 -36.29 -18.56
N SER A 28 8.06 -35.48 -19.32
CA SER A 28 8.63 -34.24 -18.79
C SER A 28 7.71 -33.03 -19.00
N ILE A 29 7.09 -32.87 -20.18
CA ILE A 29 6.23 -31.73 -20.47
C ILE A 29 4.96 -31.78 -19.63
N THR A 30 4.30 -32.93 -19.56
CA THR A 30 3.07 -33.12 -18.78
C THR A 30 3.31 -32.95 -17.28
N ARG A 31 4.45 -33.44 -16.76
CA ARG A 31 4.86 -33.24 -15.36
C ARG A 31 5.15 -31.77 -15.06
N ASN A 32 5.87 -31.07 -15.95
CA ASN A 32 6.15 -29.64 -15.80
C ASN A 32 4.86 -28.81 -15.85
N TYR A 33 3.93 -29.16 -16.73
CA TYR A 33 2.62 -28.51 -16.83
C TYR A 33 1.77 -28.73 -15.57
N ALA A 34 1.67 -29.97 -15.07
CA ALA A 34 0.95 -30.26 -13.84
C ALA A 34 1.56 -29.54 -12.63
N ALA A 35 2.89 -29.51 -12.51
CA ALA A 35 3.60 -28.76 -11.48
C ALA A 35 3.32 -27.25 -11.56
N LEU A 36 3.31 -26.69 -12.78
CA LEU A 36 3.00 -25.28 -13.02
C LEU A 36 1.56 -24.94 -12.60
N VAL A 37 0.57 -25.74 -13.03
CA VAL A 37 -0.84 -25.54 -12.64
C VAL A 37 -1.01 -25.64 -11.13
N ASN A 38 -0.38 -26.63 -10.48
CA ASN A 38 -0.42 -26.80 -9.03
C ASN A 38 0.24 -25.63 -8.27
N ASN A 39 1.35 -25.10 -8.79
CA ASN A 39 1.99 -23.91 -8.23
C ASN A 39 1.06 -22.69 -8.32
N PHE A 40 0.39 -22.49 -9.46
CA PHE A 40 -0.58 -21.39 -9.63
C PHE A 40 -1.79 -21.53 -8.73
N THR A 41 -2.38 -22.72 -8.60
CA THR A 41 -3.54 -22.94 -7.71
C THR A 41 -3.15 -22.75 -6.25
N THR A 42 -1.95 -23.18 -5.86
CA THR A 42 -1.42 -23.01 -4.50
C THR A 42 -1.15 -21.54 -4.20
N GLN A 43 -0.50 -20.80 -5.10
CA GLN A 43 -0.32 -19.35 -4.95
C GLN A 43 -1.67 -18.62 -4.83
N ARG A 44 -2.63 -18.94 -5.70
CA ARG A 44 -3.97 -18.35 -5.63
C ARG A 44 -4.68 -18.64 -4.31
N SER A 45 -4.59 -19.89 -3.84
CA SER A 45 -5.18 -20.30 -2.56
C SER A 45 -4.57 -19.53 -1.38
N ILE A 46 -3.24 -19.40 -1.34
CA ILE A 46 -2.53 -18.64 -0.29
C ILE A 46 -2.94 -17.17 -0.33
N SER A 47 -3.02 -16.55 -1.51
CA SER A 47 -3.46 -15.15 -1.64
C SER A 47 -4.86 -14.94 -1.05
N ILE A 48 -5.83 -15.80 -1.37
CA ILE A 48 -7.20 -15.72 -0.84
C ILE A 48 -7.21 -15.84 0.69
N SER A 49 -6.46 -16.80 1.24
CA SER A 49 -6.33 -16.98 2.69
C SER A 49 -5.73 -15.74 3.36
N LEU A 50 -4.68 -15.16 2.80
CA LEU A 50 -4.07 -13.92 3.31
C LEU A 50 -5.05 -12.74 3.28
N GLN A 51 -5.82 -12.59 2.20
CA GLN A 51 -6.84 -11.54 2.10
C GLN A 51 -7.92 -11.71 3.17
N SER A 52 -8.35 -12.94 3.45
CA SER A 52 -9.30 -13.24 4.53
C SER A 52 -8.71 -12.89 5.90
N LEU A 53 -7.46 -13.29 6.17
CA LEU A 53 -6.76 -12.98 7.42
C LEU A 53 -6.59 -11.47 7.62
N LEU A 54 -6.24 -10.73 6.56
CA LEU A 54 -6.16 -9.27 6.60
C LEU A 54 -7.51 -8.63 6.92
N SER A 55 -8.61 -9.17 6.38
CA SER A 55 -9.97 -8.72 6.73
C SER A 55 -10.28 -9.00 8.21
N ALA A 56 -9.92 -10.17 8.73
CA ALA A 56 -10.15 -10.54 10.12
C ALA A 56 -9.35 -9.66 11.09
N VAL A 57 -8.06 -9.44 10.81
CA VAL A 57 -7.21 -8.54 11.60
C VAL A 57 -7.66 -7.09 11.49
N SER A 58 -8.32 -6.73 10.38
CA SER A 58 -8.94 -5.42 10.27
C SER A 58 -10.01 -5.18 11.37
N SER A 59 -10.67 -6.23 11.84
CA SER A 59 -11.68 -6.14 12.89
C SER A 59 -11.10 -6.21 14.31
N SER A 60 -9.91 -6.78 14.51
CA SER A 60 -9.36 -7.07 15.84
C SER A 60 -8.53 -5.93 16.46
N SER A 61 -8.23 -4.87 15.72
CA SER A 61 -7.46 -3.68 16.17
C SER A 61 -6.11 -3.98 16.87
N SER A 62 -5.55 -5.19 16.72
CA SER A 62 -4.33 -5.63 17.40
C SER A 62 -3.10 -5.53 16.51
N LEU A 63 -2.14 -4.70 16.90
CA LEU A 63 -0.87 -4.51 16.18
C LEU A 63 -0.06 -5.82 16.10
N SER A 64 -0.06 -6.62 17.17
CA SER A 64 0.66 -7.91 17.20
C SER A 64 0.11 -8.89 16.16
N SER A 65 -1.21 -8.89 15.93
CA SER A 65 -1.82 -9.70 14.88
C SER A 65 -1.44 -9.22 13.48
N CYS A 66 -1.32 -7.90 13.29
CA CYS A 66 -0.84 -7.32 12.03
C CYS A 66 0.61 -7.73 11.73
N GLN A 67 1.50 -7.68 12.74
CA GLN A 67 2.88 -8.14 12.61
C GLN A 67 2.99 -9.64 12.30
N ALA A 68 2.15 -10.47 12.93
CA ALA A 68 2.08 -11.89 12.63
C ALA A 68 1.70 -12.17 11.17
N ILE A 69 0.66 -11.48 10.66
CA ILE A 69 0.27 -11.59 9.24
C ILE A 69 1.37 -11.07 8.32
N HIS A 70 2.02 -9.95 8.65
CA HIS A 70 3.12 -9.43 7.86
C HIS A 70 4.24 -10.48 7.70
N GLY A 71 4.62 -11.18 8.78
CA GLY A 71 5.56 -12.31 8.71
C GLY A 71 5.09 -13.45 7.80
N LEU A 72 3.79 -13.75 7.78
CA LEU A 72 3.19 -14.73 6.85
C LEU A 72 3.26 -14.27 5.40
N VAL A 73 3.00 -12.99 5.13
CA VAL A 73 3.09 -12.40 3.78
C VAL A 73 4.52 -12.48 3.24
N ILE A 74 5.52 -12.20 4.08
CA ILE A 74 6.94 -12.34 3.71
C ILE A 74 7.27 -13.82 3.40
N LYS A 75 6.93 -14.75 4.32
CA LYS A 75 7.22 -16.18 4.15
C LYS A 75 6.54 -16.80 2.92
N SER A 76 5.36 -16.30 2.57
CA SER A 76 4.59 -16.76 1.41
C SER A 76 4.97 -16.06 0.09
N ARG A 77 5.92 -15.11 0.11
CA ARG A 77 6.39 -14.33 -1.04
C ARG A 77 5.33 -13.44 -1.69
N PHE A 78 4.33 -13.00 -0.92
CA PHE A 78 3.28 -12.08 -1.37
C PHE A 78 3.57 -10.61 -1.05
N ILE A 79 4.76 -10.29 -0.55
CA ILE A 79 5.12 -8.89 -0.20
C ILE A 79 5.10 -7.95 -1.41
N ASN A 80 5.36 -8.47 -2.61
CA ASN A 80 5.33 -7.71 -3.87
C ASN A 80 3.91 -7.61 -4.47
N ASP A 81 2.91 -8.27 -3.89
CA ASP A 81 1.52 -8.12 -4.31
C ASP A 81 1.02 -6.77 -3.76
N GLY A 82 0.93 -5.77 -4.64
CA GLY A 82 0.56 -4.40 -4.27
C GLY A 82 -0.77 -4.30 -3.53
N PHE A 83 -1.73 -5.19 -3.82
CA PHE A 83 -3.01 -5.21 -3.12
C PHE A 83 -2.86 -5.66 -1.66
N ILE A 84 -2.07 -6.72 -1.43
CA ILE A 84 -1.80 -7.24 -0.08
C ILE A 84 -0.94 -6.24 0.71
N ALA A 85 0.07 -5.66 0.07
CA ALA A 85 0.98 -4.71 0.69
C ALA A 85 0.26 -3.40 1.08
N ASP A 86 -0.52 -2.80 0.18
CA ASP A 86 -1.30 -1.59 0.48
C ASP A 86 -2.27 -1.80 1.65
N ARG A 87 -2.87 -2.99 1.72
CA ARG A 87 -3.79 -3.36 2.79
C ARG A 87 -3.06 -3.52 4.12
N LEU A 88 -1.90 -4.18 4.13
CA LEU A 88 -1.05 -4.27 5.32
C LEU A 88 -0.61 -2.88 5.82
N VAL A 89 -0.16 -2.02 4.91
CA VAL A 89 0.21 -0.63 5.23
C VAL A 89 -0.96 0.10 5.88
N SER A 90 -2.16 0.02 5.31
CA SER A 90 -3.36 0.63 5.88
C SER A 90 -3.68 0.12 7.29
N LEU A 91 -3.49 -1.19 7.55
CA LEU A 91 -3.67 -1.78 8.87
C LEU A 91 -2.63 -1.26 9.87
N TYR A 92 -1.36 -1.22 9.50
CA TYR A 92 -0.29 -0.68 10.33
C TYR A 92 -0.55 0.78 10.71
N VAL A 93 -0.89 1.62 9.73
CA VAL A 93 -1.26 3.01 9.99
C VAL A 93 -2.40 3.07 10.99
N ARG A 94 -3.49 2.32 10.76
CA ARG A 94 -4.66 2.31 11.66
C ARG A 94 -4.34 1.79 13.07
N MET A 95 -3.42 0.84 13.22
CA MET A 95 -3.03 0.26 14.51
C MET A 95 -1.88 0.99 15.20
N GLY A 96 -1.28 2.01 14.56
CA GLY A 96 -0.26 2.87 15.17
C GLY A 96 1.17 2.38 14.97
N GLY A 97 1.38 1.38 14.13
CA GLY A 97 2.70 0.95 13.68
C GLY A 97 3.20 1.85 12.54
N GLU A 98 3.39 3.14 12.81
CA GLU A 98 3.73 4.14 11.78
C GLU A 98 5.09 3.87 11.12
N VAL A 99 6.08 3.48 11.93
CA VAL A 99 7.42 3.12 11.45
C VAL A 99 7.38 1.88 10.56
N ASP A 100 6.61 0.87 10.96
CA ASP A 100 6.44 -0.36 10.18
C ASP A 100 5.66 -0.09 8.89
N ALA A 101 4.64 0.77 8.93
CA ALA A 101 3.90 1.20 7.75
C ALA A 101 4.81 1.90 6.74
N GLN A 102 5.69 2.80 7.20
CA GLN A 102 6.62 3.52 6.33
C GLN A 102 7.63 2.57 5.69
N LYS A 103 8.27 1.71 6.48
CA LYS A 103 9.23 0.71 5.95
C LYS A 103 8.58 -0.20 4.91
N LEU A 104 7.41 -0.73 5.23
CA LEU A 104 6.67 -1.60 4.32
C LEU A 104 6.30 -0.86 3.04
N PHE A 105 5.80 0.37 3.16
CA PHE A 105 5.46 1.19 2.01
C PHE A 105 6.67 1.46 1.12
N ASP A 106 7.83 1.76 1.71
CA ASP A 106 9.10 1.99 1.01
C ASP A 106 9.59 0.73 0.24
N GLU A 107 9.22 -0.47 0.68
CA GLU A 107 9.54 -1.74 0.02
C GLU A 107 8.58 -2.11 -1.13
N ILE A 108 7.40 -1.49 -1.25
CA ILE A 108 6.44 -1.80 -2.32
C ILE A 108 7.03 -1.41 -3.70
N PRO A 109 7.24 -2.37 -4.62
CA PRO A 109 7.71 -2.04 -5.97
C PRO A 109 6.60 -1.43 -6.81
N GLY A 110 6.93 -0.38 -7.58
CA GLY A 110 5.98 0.20 -8.55
C GLY A 110 4.75 0.87 -7.92
N ARG A 111 4.89 1.44 -6.71
CA ARG A 111 3.86 2.24 -6.04
C ARG A 111 3.18 3.18 -7.02
N ASP A 112 1.86 3.14 -7.10
CA ASP A 112 1.09 4.02 -7.97
C ASP A 112 0.39 5.14 -7.16
N LEU A 113 -0.37 5.97 -7.87
CA LEU A 113 -1.19 7.02 -7.27
C LEU A 113 -2.16 6.50 -6.22
N ALA A 114 -2.73 5.30 -6.41
CA ALA A 114 -3.71 4.73 -5.50
C ALA A 114 -3.04 4.28 -4.20
N SER A 115 -1.85 3.68 -4.25
CA SER A 115 -1.05 3.32 -3.09
C SER A 115 -0.69 4.55 -2.26
N TRP A 116 -0.18 5.61 -2.89
CA TRP A 116 0.15 6.87 -2.22
C TRP A 116 -1.07 7.55 -1.59
N ASN A 117 -2.20 7.60 -2.31
CA ASN A 117 -3.44 8.18 -1.79
C ASN A 117 -3.94 7.42 -0.56
N SER A 118 -3.87 6.09 -0.59
CA SER A 118 -4.29 5.24 0.52
C SER A 118 -3.40 5.43 1.74
N PHE A 119 -2.08 5.53 1.53
CA PHE A 119 -1.09 5.79 2.57
C PHE A 119 -1.32 7.13 3.27
N ILE A 120 -1.39 8.22 2.49
CA ILE A 120 -1.56 9.58 2.99
C ILE A 120 -2.93 9.74 3.68
N SER A 121 -4.00 9.19 3.10
CA SER A 121 -5.33 9.21 3.71
C SER A 121 -5.40 8.45 5.03
N GLY A 122 -4.64 7.36 5.16
CA GLY A 122 -4.49 6.61 6.40
C GLY A 122 -3.98 7.48 7.54
N PHE A 123 -2.87 8.21 7.32
CA PHE A 123 -2.31 9.11 8.34
C PHE A 123 -3.18 10.33 8.60
N SER A 124 -3.81 10.88 7.55
CA SER A 124 -4.72 12.02 7.68
C SER A 124 -5.89 11.70 8.62
N ARG A 125 -6.46 10.49 8.55
CA ARG A 125 -7.55 10.06 9.44
C ARG A 125 -7.13 9.92 10.90
N LYS A 126 -5.84 9.66 11.14
CA LYS A 126 -5.27 9.64 12.49
C LYS A 126 -4.86 11.01 13.01
N GLY A 127 -4.91 12.05 12.18
CA GLY A 127 -4.44 13.38 12.55
C GLY A 127 -2.91 13.51 12.60
N ASN A 128 -2.16 12.51 12.12
CA ASN A 128 -0.70 12.62 12.04
C ASN A 128 -0.29 13.46 10.83
N LEU A 129 -0.36 14.79 11.01
CA LEU A 129 -0.06 15.75 9.97
C LEU A 129 1.41 15.62 9.51
N VAL A 130 2.36 15.40 10.43
CA VAL A 130 3.79 15.36 10.11
C VAL A 130 4.11 14.25 9.10
N LEU A 131 3.63 13.03 9.32
CA LEU A 131 3.83 11.91 8.40
C LEU A 131 3.08 12.11 7.09
N CYS A 132 1.87 12.66 7.15
CA CYS A 132 1.08 13.02 5.98
C CYS A 132 1.83 14.02 5.07
N LEU A 133 2.43 15.06 5.67
CA LEU A 133 3.26 16.04 4.98
C LEU A 133 4.53 15.40 4.41
N HIS A 134 5.22 14.56 5.19
CA HIS A 134 6.42 13.88 4.74
C HIS A 134 6.13 12.99 3.52
N ALA A 135 5.14 12.10 3.63
CA ALA A 135 4.70 11.23 2.54
C ALA A 135 4.32 12.03 1.28
N PHE A 136 3.58 13.13 1.44
CA PHE A 136 3.24 14.00 0.30
C PHE A 136 4.46 14.64 -0.36
N THR A 137 5.47 15.05 0.41
CA THR A 137 6.71 15.60 -0.16
C THR A 137 7.54 14.56 -0.90
N VAL A 138 7.58 13.33 -0.41
CA VAL A 138 8.27 12.22 -1.10
C VAL A 138 7.52 11.86 -2.39
N MET A 139 6.19 11.73 -2.31
CA MET A 139 5.35 11.48 -3.48
C MET A 139 5.61 12.50 -4.60
N ARG A 140 5.68 13.80 -4.28
CA ARG A 140 5.95 14.87 -5.27
C ARG A 140 7.34 14.78 -5.92
N LYS A 141 8.32 14.19 -5.24
CA LYS A 141 9.67 14.00 -5.77
C LYS A 141 9.75 12.78 -6.69
N GLU A 142 9.13 11.67 -6.29
CA GLU A 142 9.11 10.43 -7.07
C GLU A 142 8.22 10.57 -8.31
N PHE A 143 7.03 11.13 -8.14
CA PHE A 143 6.08 11.34 -9.19
C PHE A 143 6.13 12.80 -9.65
N ARG A 144 6.68 13.04 -10.86
CA ARG A 144 6.51 14.31 -11.61
C ARG A 144 5.03 14.48 -12.04
N MET A 145 4.10 14.51 -11.10
CA MET A 145 2.68 14.32 -11.38
C MET A 145 1.90 15.62 -11.54
N VAL A 146 0.94 15.53 -12.46
CA VAL A 146 -0.12 16.49 -12.70
C VAL A 146 -1.15 16.38 -11.56
N PRO A 147 -1.55 17.50 -10.93
CA PRO A 147 -2.52 17.52 -9.84
C PRO A 147 -3.86 16.83 -10.18
N ASN A 148 -4.32 15.90 -9.33
CA ASN A 148 -5.69 15.35 -9.36
C ASN A 148 -6.54 15.90 -8.18
N GLU A 149 -7.84 15.60 -8.13
CA GLU A 149 -8.74 16.18 -7.13
C GLU A 149 -8.34 15.86 -5.68
N VAL A 150 -7.88 14.63 -5.43
CA VAL A 150 -7.41 14.18 -4.10
C VAL A 150 -6.10 14.88 -3.75
N PHE A 151 -5.17 14.98 -4.69
CA PHE A 151 -3.95 15.76 -4.55
C PHE A 151 -4.27 17.22 -4.23
N ASN A 152 -5.26 17.84 -4.89
CA ASN A 152 -5.64 19.23 -4.64
C ASN A 152 -6.23 19.42 -3.25
N LYS A 153 -7.06 18.48 -2.76
CA LYS A 153 -7.59 18.52 -1.39
C LYS A 153 -6.48 18.38 -0.35
N ILE A 154 -5.57 17.43 -0.54
CA ILE A 154 -4.42 17.21 0.35
C ILE A 154 -3.45 18.39 0.29
N ASN A 155 -3.18 18.94 -0.89
CA ASN A 155 -2.30 20.10 -1.08
C ASN A 155 -2.91 21.37 -0.46
N LYS A 156 -4.24 21.54 -0.55
CA LYS A 156 -4.94 22.62 0.16
C LYS A 156 -4.80 22.46 1.67
N PHE A 157 -5.05 21.26 2.19
CA PHE A 157 -4.87 20.95 3.62
C PHE A 157 -3.41 21.12 4.07
N TYR A 158 -2.44 20.75 3.23
CA TYR A 158 -1.00 20.98 3.38
C TYR A 158 -0.69 22.47 3.51
N GLU A 159 -1.16 23.30 2.58
CA GLU A 159 -0.92 24.75 2.58
C GLU A 159 -1.57 25.44 3.77
N GLU A 160 -2.76 24.99 4.18
CA GLU A 160 -3.44 25.47 5.38
C GLU A 160 -2.70 25.08 6.67
N GLY A 161 -2.25 23.83 6.78
CA GLY A 161 -1.44 23.35 7.91
C GLY A 161 -0.10 24.07 8.02
N ARG A 162 0.61 24.25 6.90
CA ARG A 162 1.86 25.02 6.82
C ARG A 162 1.66 26.48 7.24
N LYS A 163 0.54 27.10 6.87
CA LYS A 163 0.19 28.47 7.29
C LYS A 163 -0.15 28.55 8.77
N ARG A 164 -0.81 27.54 9.36
CA ARG A 164 -1.06 27.48 10.82
C ARG A 164 0.23 27.33 11.62
N GLY A 165 1.13 26.42 11.20
CA GLY A 165 2.43 26.24 11.87
C GLY A 165 3.31 27.49 11.81
N ARG A 166 3.30 28.24 10.69
CA ARG A 166 3.98 29.56 10.63
C ARG A 166 3.38 30.60 11.59
N LYS A 167 2.04 30.63 11.75
CA LYS A 167 1.37 31.54 12.68
C LYS A 167 1.63 31.20 14.15
N GLU A 168 1.87 29.94 14.50
CA GLU A 168 2.24 29.57 15.88
C GLU A 168 3.71 29.88 16.19
N VAL A 169 4.62 29.63 15.25
CA VAL A 169 6.05 29.98 15.41
C VAL A 169 6.25 31.51 15.49
N GLU A 170 5.43 32.30 14.78
CA GLU A 170 5.44 33.78 14.91
C GLU A 170 4.72 34.30 16.18
N ARG A 171 3.95 33.45 16.88
CA ARG A 171 3.23 33.81 18.12
C ARG A 171 3.93 33.37 19.41
N SER A 172 5.03 32.62 19.35
CA SER A 172 5.90 32.39 20.50
C SER A 172 6.68 33.67 20.82
N PRO A 173 6.42 34.36 21.96
CA PRO A 173 6.78 35.77 22.13
C PRO A 173 8.28 36.05 22.28
N LYS A 174 8.73 37.14 21.64
CA LYS A 174 9.97 37.88 21.91
C LYS A 174 9.92 38.62 23.27
N GLU A 175 9.58 37.97 24.37
CA GLU A 175 9.52 38.60 25.70
C GLU A 175 10.27 37.81 26.76
N GLN A 176 11.59 37.70 26.62
CA GLN A 176 12.51 37.56 27.76
C GLN A 176 13.86 38.18 27.38
N ASN A 177 13.94 39.51 27.32
CA ASN A 177 15.21 40.22 27.59
C ASN A 177 14.97 41.71 27.80
N GLY A 178 15.18 42.14 29.05
CA GLY A 178 14.91 43.49 29.57
C GLY A 178 13.78 43.40 30.59
N THR A 179 14.02 43.24 31.88
CA THR A 179 14.68 44.24 32.73
C THR A 179 15.08 43.59 34.05
N LYS A 180 16.37 43.36 34.26
CA LYS A 180 16.99 43.40 35.59
C LYS A 180 18.32 44.13 35.40
N ARG A 181 18.33 45.42 35.73
CA ARG A 181 19.53 46.11 36.16
C ARG A 181 19.26 46.53 37.59
N ASP A 182 20.18 46.08 38.42
CA ASP A 182 20.38 46.43 39.82
C ASP A 182 20.60 47.94 40.00
#